data_AF-A0A924IHW0-F1
#
_entry.id   AF-A0A924IHW0-F1
#
_cell.length_a   1.000
_cell.length_b   1.000
_cell.length_c   1.000
_cell.angle_alpha   90.00
_cell.angle_beta   90.00
_cell.angle_gamma   90.00
#
_symmetry.space_group_name_H-M   'P 1'
#
loop_
_entity.id
_entity.type
_entity.pdbx_description
1 polymer ?
#
loop_
_entity_poly.entity_id
_entity_poly.type
_entity_poly.pdbx_seq_one_letter_code
_entity_poly.pdbx_strand_id
1 'polypeptide(L)'
;MKQINKSIFIISLFLLTVTTQVYASGAQLPAIASGSGSIGGPAVDQITAIASGSTCENTSWTGRGQAPAGYIKGVALSYARSLCRLKAGSSLSFIMSAASSGNAAKDALANYESTFAGLSISVSSAGEESLRALYTLGMGLGMRESSGSYCEGWDRSAGSSRSSNAAEAGAFQTSYDSMVLSPELSKLYAEYKARPELCFLAVFKEGASCGPQDILGTGAGAEYQAFNKSCPAFATEYAMTMLRISRSHYGPINRKEAQVVPACNQLLKSVQDVIDSNPYACQDII
;
A
#
# COMPACT_ATOMS: atom_id res chain seq x y z
N MET A 1 7.83 75.53 36.56
CA MET A 1 9.27 75.77 36.82
C MET A 1 9.72 74.90 37.98
N LYS A 2 10.94 74.35 37.89
CA LYS A 2 11.65 73.43 38.82
C LYS A 2 11.24 71.95 38.71
N GLN A 3 12.14 70.98 38.67
CA GLN A 3 13.57 70.90 38.31
C GLN A 3 13.82 69.40 38.02
N ILE A 4 14.53 69.09 36.93
CA ILE A 4 14.82 67.73 36.47
C ILE A 4 15.96 67.15 37.30
N ASN A 5 15.78 65.96 37.89
CA ASN A 5 16.86 65.19 38.50
C ASN A 5 17.34 64.08 37.55
N LYS A 6 18.62 64.17 37.21
CA LYS A 6 19.38 63.17 36.46
C LYS A 6 19.75 62.01 37.38
N SER A 7 19.71 60.78 36.88
CA SER A 7 20.51 59.68 37.44
C SER A 7 21.01 58.81 36.29
N ILE A 8 22.33 58.68 36.29
CA ILE A 8 23.19 58.06 35.28
C ILE A 8 23.25 56.56 35.57
N PHE A 9 22.91 55.72 34.58
CA PHE A 9 23.11 54.27 34.65
C PHE A 9 24.44 53.93 33.97
N ILE A 10 25.34 53.31 34.74
CA ILE A 10 26.63 52.78 34.28
C ILE A 10 26.39 51.39 33.68
N ILE A 11 26.75 51.21 32.41
CA ILE A 11 26.75 49.92 31.71
C ILE A 11 28.14 49.30 31.87
N SER A 12 28.24 48.22 32.65
CA SER A 12 29.45 47.39 32.74
C SER A 12 29.41 46.31 31.66
N LEU A 13 30.36 46.40 30.74
CA LEU A 13 30.62 45.47 29.64
C LEU A 13 31.48 44.30 30.16
N PHE A 14 30.92 43.09 30.23
CA PHE A 14 31.70 41.87 30.50
C PHE A 14 32.16 41.25 29.17
N LEU A 15 33.47 41.32 28.90
CA LEU A 15 34.15 40.53 27.87
C LEU A 15 34.34 39.10 28.40
N LEU A 16 33.73 38.10 27.74
CA LEU A 16 34.05 36.69 27.94
C LEU A 16 35.03 36.25 26.85
N THR A 17 36.24 35.87 27.25
CA THR A 17 37.28 35.28 26.40
C THR A 17 37.04 33.77 26.29
N VAL A 18 36.84 33.27 25.07
CA VAL A 18 36.77 31.83 24.76
C VAL A 18 38.16 31.39 24.35
N THR A 19 38.79 30.52 25.15
CA THR A 19 40.02 29.83 24.79
C THR A 19 39.70 28.58 23.98
N THR A 20 40.24 28.49 22.77
CA THR A 20 40.21 27.30 21.92
C THR A 20 41.37 26.38 22.31
N GLN A 21 41.06 25.13 22.66
CA GLN A 21 42.05 24.09 22.89
C GLN A 21 41.96 23.08 21.75
N VAL A 22 43.02 23.03 20.95
CA VAL A 22 43.18 22.10 19.82
C VAL A 22 43.83 20.82 20.35
N TYR A 23 43.14 19.69 20.22
CA TYR A 23 43.75 18.37 20.31
C TYR A 23 43.70 17.69 18.94
N ALA A 24 44.88 17.48 18.36
CA ALA A 24 45.08 16.53 17.28
C ALA A 24 45.38 15.16 17.88
N SER A 25 44.56 14.16 17.56
CA SER A 25 44.81 12.75 17.85
C SER A 25 44.29 11.94 16.67
N GLY A 26 45.21 11.48 15.83
CA GLY A 26 44.95 10.45 14.85
C GLY A 26 44.68 9.12 15.56
N ALA A 27 43.43 8.67 15.47
CA ALA A 27 43.05 7.29 15.72
C ALA A 27 42.04 6.90 14.64
N GLN A 28 42.33 5.80 13.96
CA GLN A 28 41.54 5.23 12.87
C GLN A 28 40.06 5.12 13.25
N LEU A 29 39.21 5.66 12.37
CA LEU A 29 37.78 5.41 12.38
C LEU A 29 37.55 3.89 12.30
N PRO A 30 36.65 3.32 13.11
CA PRO A 30 36.25 1.94 12.93
C PRO A 30 35.67 1.79 11.53
N ALA A 31 36.09 0.73 10.84
CA ALA A 31 35.50 0.34 9.57
C ALA A 31 33.99 0.16 9.79
N ILE A 32 33.21 1.02 9.14
CA ILE A 32 31.77 0.85 9.04
C ILE A 32 31.57 -0.45 8.26
N ALA A 33 31.21 -1.51 8.98
CA ALA A 33 30.72 -2.72 8.36
C ALA A 33 29.60 -2.31 7.41
N SER A 34 29.72 -2.73 6.15
CA SER A 34 28.72 -2.56 5.11
C SER A 34 27.47 -3.36 5.48
N GLY A 35 26.68 -2.82 6.40
CA GLY A 35 25.32 -3.27 6.65
C GLY A 35 24.48 -2.86 5.46
N SER A 36 24.03 -3.85 4.70
CA SER A 36 22.87 -3.73 3.81
C SER A 36 21.69 -3.23 4.64
N GLY A 37 21.52 -1.91 4.72
CA GLY A 37 20.40 -1.29 5.42
C GLY A 37 19.10 -1.79 4.78
N SER A 38 18.29 -2.50 5.55
CA SER A 38 16.91 -2.77 5.16
C SER A 38 16.23 -1.44 4.85
N ILE A 39 15.55 -1.38 3.70
CA ILE A 39 14.76 -0.21 3.28
C ILE A 39 13.47 -0.09 4.14
N GLY A 40 13.20 -1.05 5.02
CA GLY A 40 12.03 -1.07 5.92
C GLY A 40 12.40 -1.10 7.40
N GLY A 41 11.55 -0.53 8.24
CA GLY A 41 11.66 -0.69 9.70
C GLY A 41 11.43 -2.15 10.14
N PRO A 42 11.66 -2.49 11.41
CA PRO A 42 11.53 -3.86 11.93
C PRO A 42 10.22 -4.57 11.57
N ALA A 43 9.08 -3.85 11.54
CA ALA A 43 7.81 -4.46 11.15
C ALA A 43 7.75 -4.83 9.66
N VAL A 44 8.36 -4.02 8.78
CA VAL A 44 8.43 -4.32 7.33
C VAL A 44 9.25 -5.58 7.10
N ASP A 45 10.39 -5.72 7.77
CA ASP A 45 11.24 -6.91 7.70
C ASP A 45 10.50 -8.16 8.18
N GLN A 46 9.81 -8.06 9.32
CA GLN A 46 9.06 -9.18 9.86
C GLN A 46 7.90 -9.60 8.93
N ILE A 47 7.15 -8.65 8.37
CA ILE A 47 6.03 -8.94 7.47
C ILE A 47 6.51 -9.56 6.17
N THR A 48 7.59 -9.04 5.58
CA THR A 48 8.17 -9.61 4.35
C THR A 48 8.73 -11.01 4.58
N ALA A 49 9.31 -11.28 5.76
CA ALA A 49 9.73 -12.62 6.14
C ALA A 49 8.55 -13.60 6.32
N ILE A 50 7.45 -13.17 6.96
CA ILE A 50 6.23 -13.98 7.08
C ILE A 50 5.66 -14.32 5.70
N ALA A 51 5.59 -13.35 4.79
CA ALA A 51 5.15 -13.56 3.42
C ALA A 51 6.04 -14.59 2.70
N SER A 52 7.36 -14.39 2.73
CA SER A 52 8.36 -15.28 2.11
C SER A 52 8.24 -16.74 2.58
N GLY A 53 7.95 -16.94 3.87
CA GLY A 53 7.80 -18.26 4.47
C GLY A 53 6.40 -18.86 4.37
N SER A 54 5.43 -18.14 3.77
CA SER A 54 4.04 -18.56 3.79
C SER A 54 3.69 -19.60 2.73
N THR A 55 2.66 -20.40 3.01
CA THR A 55 2.06 -21.28 1.99
C THR A 55 1.40 -20.47 0.85
N CYS A 56 0.98 -19.22 1.12
CA CYS A 56 0.43 -18.33 0.09
C CYS A 56 1.46 -18.06 -1.02
N GLU A 57 2.73 -17.83 -0.67
CA GLU A 57 3.79 -17.54 -1.64
C GLU A 57 3.99 -18.67 -2.66
N ASN A 58 3.78 -19.91 -2.24
CA ASN A 58 3.93 -21.09 -3.09
C ASN A 58 2.64 -21.51 -3.81
N THR A 59 1.54 -20.77 -3.63
CA THR A 59 0.25 -21.10 -4.22
C THR A 59 0.31 -21.00 -5.74
N SER A 60 -0.10 -22.07 -6.43
CA SER A 60 -0.33 -22.06 -7.86
C SER A 60 -1.77 -21.61 -8.15
N TRP A 61 -1.92 -20.46 -8.76
CA TRP A 61 -3.19 -19.85 -9.12
C TRP A 61 -3.70 -20.43 -10.44
N THR A 62 -4.98 -20.81 -10.47
CA THR A 62 -5.58 -21.53 -11.60
C THR A 62 -5.52 -20.71 -12.88
N GLY A 63 -4.81 -21.23 -13.88
CA GLY A 63 -4.61 -20.57 -15.18
C GLY A 63 -3.72 -19.33 -15.12
N ARG A 64 -2.99 -19.10 -14.01
CA ARG A 64 -2.09 -17.95 -13.82
C ARG A 64 -0.70 -18.34 -13.33
N GLY A 65 -0.54 -19.52 -12.73
CA GLY A 65 0.74 -19.99 -12.20
C GLY A 65 1.03 -19.42 -10.82
N GLN A 66 2.30 -19.36 -10.43
CA GLN A 66 2.72 -18.75 -9.15
C GLN A 66 2.84 -17.23 -9.29
N ALA A 67 2.50 -16.52 -8.23
CA ALA A 67 2.70 -15.07 -8.17
C ALA A 67 4.20 -14.72 -8.04
N PRO A 68 4.64 -13.56 -8.51
CA PRO A 68 5.93 -13.00 -8.10
C PRO A 68 6.02 -12.91 -6.57
N ALA A 69 7.16 -13.26 -5.97
CA ALA A 69 7.37 -13.17 -4.53
C ALA A 69 7.06 -11.76 -4.00
N GLY A 70 7.49 -10.74 -4.73
CA GLY A 70 7.25 -9.33 -4.43
C GLY A 70 5.77 -8.93 -4.43
N TYR A 71 4.94 -9.59 -5.21
CA TYR A 71 3.49 -9.35 -5.20
C TYR A 71 2.87 -9.76 -3.86
N ILE A 72 3.21 -10.95 -3.36
CA ILE A 72 2.69 -11.48 -2.09
C ILE A 72 3.15 -10.60 -0.92
N LYS A 73 4.46 -10.28 -0.89
CA LYS A 73 5.06 -9.39 0.13
C LYS A 73 4.47 -7.98 0.08
N GLY A 74 4.36 -7.41 -1.12
CA GLY A 74 3.85 -6.06 -1.33
C GLY A 74 2.40 -5.90 -0.91
N VAL A 75 1.53 -6.84 -1.29
CA VAL A 75 0.12 -6.83 -0.87
C VAL A 75 -0.02 -7.05 0.65
N ALA A 76 0.82 -7.90 1.25
CA ALA A 76 0.87 -8.08 2.70
C ALA A 76 1.23 -6.78 3.45
N LEU A 77 2.20 -6.01 2.95
CA LEU A 77 2.55 -4.70 3.50
C LEU A 77 1.44 -3.66 3.30
N SER A 78 0.77 -3.65 2.14
CA SER A 78 -0.41 -2.81 1.92
C SER A 78 -1.57 -3.15 2.86
N TYR A 79 -1.80 -4.43 3.14
CA TYR A 79 -2.77 -4.87 4.15
C TYR A 79 -2.41 -4.35 5.54
N ALA A 80 -1.14 -4.49 5.95
CA ALA A 80 -0.64 -3.96 7.22
C ALA A 80 -0.90 -2.44 7.33
N ARG A 81 -0.65 -1.69 6.25
CA ARG A 81 -0.96 -0.25 6.21
C ARG A 81 -2.44 0.04 6.37
N SER A 82 -3.30 -0.66 5.63
CA SER A 82 -4.75 -0.50 5.77
C SER A 82 -5.25 -0.85 7.17
N LEU A 83 -4.64 -1.85 7.82
CA LEU A 83 -4.95 -2.23 9.21
C LEU A 83 -4.51 -1.14 10.20
N CYS A 84 -3.32 -0.58 10.04
CA CYS A 84 -2.86 0.56 10.83
C CYS A 84 -3.76 1.79 10.65
N ARG A 85 -4.19 2.06 9.42
CA ARG A 85 -5.19 3.11 9.12
C ARG A 85 -6.55 2.82 9.76
N LEU A 86 -6.97 1.56 9.86
CA LEU A 86 -8.18 1.17 10.58
C LEU A 86 -8.07 1.50 12.08
N LYS A 87 -6.97 1.11 12.71
CA LYS A 87 -6.70 1.42 14.13
C LYS A 87 -6.61 2.93 14.38
N ALA A 88 -6.14 3.70 13.41
CA ALA A 88 -6.10 5.17 13.45
C ALA A 88 -7.44 5.86 13.08
N GLY A 89 -8.49 5.11 12.72
CA GLY A 89 -9.81 5.66 12.41
C GLY A 89 -9.91 6.40 11.07
N SER A 90 -9.12 6.00 10.06
CA SER A 90 -9.18 6.58 8.72
C SER A 90 -10.51 6.28 8.00
N SER A 91 -11.05 7.27 7.28
CA SER A 91 -12.25 7.11 6.44
C SER A 91 -12.09 6.04 5.36
N LEU A 92 -10.92 5.97 4.73
CA LEU A 92 -10.62 4.98 3.69
C LEU A 92 -10.67 3.54 4.25
N SER A 93 -10.08 3.33 5.43
CA SER A 93 -10.06 2.00 6.06
C SER A 93 -11.44 1.59 6.56
N PHE A 94 -12.33 2.52 6.93
CA PHE A 94 -13.73 2.20 7.22
C PHE A 94 -14.49 1.69 5.99
N ILE A 95 -14.22 2.22 4.79
CA ILE A 95 -14.80 1.66 3.55
C ILE A 95 -14.30 0.23 3.35
N MET A 96 -12.98 0.03 3.42
CA MET A 96 -12.36 -1.28 3.17
C MET A 96 -12.77 -2.33 4.20
N SER A 97 -12.91 -1.95 5.48
CA SER A 97 -13.20 -2.85 6.60
C SER A 97 -14.69 -3.02 6.92
N ALA A 98 -15.60 -2.34 6.23
CA ALA A 98 -17.04 -2.48 6.49
C ALA A 98 -17.49 -3.94 6.38
N ALA A 99 -18.51 -4.33 7.15
CA ALA A 99 -19.20 -5.60 6.92
C ALA A 99 -19.69 -5.70 5.47
N SER A 100 -19.94 -6.92 4.99
CA SER A 100 -20.69 -7.17 3.77
C SER A 100 -21.95 -6.32 3.76
N SER A 101 -22.13 -5.53 2.71
CA SER A 101 -23.29 -4.65 2.59
C SER A 101 -24.59 -5.39 2.26
N GLY A 102 -24.53 -6.70 1.96
CA GLY A 102 -25.64 -7.46 1.38
C GLY A 102 -25.98 -7.07 -0.07
N ASN A 103 -25.28 -6.08 -0.65
CA ASN A 103 -25.50 -5.63 -2.02
C ASN A 103 -24.45 -6.19 -2.98
N ALA A 104 -24.69 -7.39 -3.47
CA ALA A 104 -23.81 -8.07 -4.43
C ALA A 104 -23.62 -7.33 -5.77
N ALA A 105 -24.43 -6.32 -6.09
CA ALA A 105 -24.25 -5.51 -7.30
C ALA A 105 -23.09 -4.51 -7.16
N LYS A 106 -22.78 -4.05 -5.95
CA LYS A 106 -21.76 -3.02 -5.68
C LYS A 106 -20.55 -3.54 -4.92
N ASP A 107 -20.79 -4.42 -3.95
CA ASP A 107 -19.78 -4.85 -2.98
C ASP A 107 -19.28 -6.26 -3.30
N ALA A 108 -17.96 -6.38 -3.43
CA ALA A 108 -17.31 -7.65 -3.72
C ALA A 108 -17.45 -8.65 -2.56
N LEU A 109 -17.50 -8.20 -1.30
CA LEU A 109 -17.69 -9.11 -0.16
C LEU A 109 -19.08 -9.73 -0.19
N ALA A 110 -20.12 -8.92 -0.43
CA ALA A 110 -21.49 -9.41 -0.62
C ALA A 110 -21.60 -10.31 -1.85
N ASN A 111 -20.92 -9.96 -2.95
CA ASN A 111 -20.88 -10.81 -4.13
C ASN A 111 -20.27 -12.18 -3.79
N TYR A 112 -19.13 -12.24 -3.11
CA TYR A 112 -18.37 -13.47 -2.78
C TYR A 112 -18.80 -14.15 -1.46
N GLU A 113 -19.91 -13.76 -0.87
CA GLU A 113 -20.32 -14.20 0.46
C GLU A 113 -20.37 -15.73 0.61
N SER A 114 -20.93 -16.44 -0.39
CA SER A 114 -20.97 -17.92 -0.36
C SER A 114 -19.58 -18.57 -0.44
N THR A 115 -18.63 -17.94 -1.15
CA THR A 115 -17.23 -18.40 -1.22
C THR A 115 -16.56 -18.25 0.12
N PHE A 116 -16.73 -17.10 0.79
CA PHE A 116 -16.18 -16.87 2.12
C PHE A 116 -16.80 -17.81 3.16
N ALA A 117 -18.13 -17.99 3.13
CA ALA A 117 -18.84 -18.90 4.02
C ALA A 117 -18.35 -20.35 3.86
N GLY A 118 -18.17 -20.83 2.63
CA GLY A 118 -17.62 -22.16 2.35
C GLY A 118 -16.19 -22.38 2.85
N LEU A 119 -15.45 -21.30 3.14
CA LEU A 119 -14.10 -21.31 3.69
C LEU A 119 -14.06 -20.92 5.18
N SER A 120 -15.22 -20.74 5.83
CA SER A 120 -15.33 -20.27 7.22
C SER A 120 -14.60 -18.94 7.47
N ILE A 121 -14.61 -18.04 6.48
CA ILE A 121 -14.13 -16.65 6.63
C ILE A 121 -15.37 -15.77 6.79
N SER A 122 -15.49 -15.05 7.91
CA SER A 122 -16.63 -14.15 8.10
C SER A 122 -16.44 -12.84 7.36
N VAL A 123 -17.53 -12.33 6.80
CA VAL A 123 -17.64 -10.97 6.26
C VAL A 123 -18.82 -10.23 6.89
N SER A 124 -19.43 -10.76 7.95
CA SER A 124 -20.66 -10.21 8.53
C SER A 124 -20.45 -9.01 9.45
N SER A 125 -19.21 -8.72 9.84
CA SER A 125 -18.89 -7.70 10.84
C SER A 125 -17.82 -6.76 10.31
N ALA A 126 -17.98 -5.47 10.60
CA ALA A 126 -16.97 -4.47 10.26
C ALA A 126 -15.71 -4.68 11.11
N GLY A 127 -14.55 -4.37 10.54
CA GLY A 127 -13.26 -4.44 11.22
C GLY A 127 -12.24 -5.31 10.52
N GLU A 128 -11.33 -5.86 11.31
CA GLU A 128 -10.09 -6.51 10.84
C GLU A 128 -10.37 -7.76 10.00
N GLU A 129 -11.40 -8.54 10.34
CA GLU A 129 -11.76 -9.76 9.62
C GLU A 129 -12.29 -9.45 8.21
N SER A 130 -13.22 -8.49 8.07
CA SER A 130 -13.71 -8.06 6.75
C SER A 130 -12.59 -7.42 5.92
N LEU A 131 -11.68 -6.66 6.55
CA LEU A 131 -10.51 -6.12 5.86
C LEU A 131 -9.58 -7.24 5.36
N ARG A 132 -9.35 -8.27 6.17
CA ARG A 132 -8.53 -9.44 5.80
C ARG A 132 -9.17 -10.25 4.68
N ALA A 133 -10.48 -10.46 4.75
CA ALA A 133 -11.26 -11.14 3.70
C ALA A 133 -11.18 -10.38 2.37
N LEU A 134 -11.31 -9.04 2.41
CA LEU A 134 -11.16 -8.17 1.25
C LEU A 134 -9.79 -8.33 0.59
N TYR A 135 -8.71 -8.25 1.37
CA TYR A 135 -7.36 -8.41 0.84
C TYR A 135 -7.08 -9.83 0.34
N THR A 136 -7.67 -10.86 0.95
CA THR A 136 -7.58 -12.24 0.46
C THR A 136 -8.20 -12.36 -0.94
N LEU A 137 -9.39 -11.79 -1.15
CA LEU A 137 -10.01 -11.72 -2.48
C LEU A 137 -9.19 -10.84 -3.43
N GLY A 138 -8.65 -9.73 -2.93
CA GLY A 138 -7.79 -8.81 -3.66
C GLY A 138 -6.55 -9.48 -4.24
N MET A 139 -5.89 -10.36 -3.49
CA MET A 139 -4.77 -11.17 -4.00
C MET A 139 -5.19 -12.01 -5.22
N GLY A 140 -6.38 -12.63 -5.15
CA GLY A 140 -6.96 -13.34 -6.29
C GLY A 140 -7.28 -12.42 -7.47
N LEU A 141 -7.76 -11.20 -7.21
CA LEU A 141 -8.00 -10.21 -8.25
C LEU A 141 -6.72 -9.86 -9.00
N GLY A 142 -5.65 -9.44 -8.31
CA GLY A 142 -4.41 -9.04 -9.00
C GLY A 142 -3.77 -10.19 -9.78
N MET A 143 -3.91 -11.43 -9.31
CA MET A 143 -3.52 -12.60 -10.10
C MET A 143 -4.37 -12.78 -11.35
N ARG A 144 -5.67 -12.48 -11.30
CA ARG A 144 -6.54 -12.53 -12.48
C ARG A 144 -6.32 -11.39 -13.45
N GLU A 145 -5.99 -10.19 -12.99
CA GLU A 145 -5.79 -9.03 -13.85
C GLU A 145 -4.42 -9.03 -14.52
N SER A 146 -3.37 -9.41 -13.79
CA SER A 146 -1.98 -9.22 -14.26
C SER A 146 -1.03 -10.36 -13.92
N SER A 147 -1.52 -11.47 -13.37
CA SER A 147 -0.67 -12.50 -12.73
C SER A 147 0.25 -11.94 -11.64
N GLY A 148 -0.21 -10.88 -10.95
CA GLY A 148 0.57 -10.18 -9.92
C GLY A 148 1.66 -9.25 -10.45
N SER A 149 1.70 -8.98 -11.76
CA SER A 149 2.66 -8.08 -12.38
C SER A 149 2.37 -6.62 -12.01
N TYR A 150 3.24 -6.03 -11.18
CA TYR A 150 3.10 -4.64 -10.74
C TYR A 150 3.20 -3.62 -11.91
N CYS A 151 3.85 -4.01 -12.99
CA CYS A 151 4.26 -3.15 -14.11
C CYS A 151 3.44 -3.36 -15.37
N GLU A 152 2.34 -4.12 -15.30
CA GLU A 152 1.50 -4.44 -16.46
C GLU A 152 1.04 -3.16 -17.19
N GLY A 153 1.20 -3.16 -18.51
CA GLY A 153 0.70 -2.10 -19.37
C GLY A 153 -0.82 -2.08 -19.46
N TRP A 154 -1.34 -1.21 -20.32
CA TRP A 154 -2.76 -1.23 -20.66
C TRP A 154 -3.10 -2.40 -21.58
N ASP A 155 -4.29 -2.96 -21.43
CA ASP A 155 -4.77 -4.04 -22.29
C ASP A 155 -5.00 -3.58 -23.74
N ARG A 156 -4.07 -3.88 -24.63
CA ARG A 156 -4.17 -3.53 -26.06
C ARG A 156 -5.36 -4.19 -26.77
N SER A 157 -5.89 -5.31 -26.25
CA SER A 157 -6.99 -6.04 -26.88
C SER A 157 -8.32 -5.27 -26.84
N ALA A 158 -8.49 -4.38 -25.86
CA ALA A 158 -9.63 -3.48 -25.79
C ALA A 158 -9.52 -2.24 -26.72
N GLY A 159 -8.49 -2.18 -27.58
CA GLY A 159 -8.38 -1.21 -28.68
C GLY A 159 -7.86 0.17 -28.27
N SER A 160 -7.19 0.85 -29.22
CA SER A 160 -6.52 2.14 -29.01
C SER A 160 -7.42 3.36 -29.20
N SER A 161 -8.69 3.18 -29.57
CA SER A 161 -9.67 4.27 -29.66
C SER A 161 -10.17 4.76 -28.30
N ARG A 162 -9.82 4.04 -27.22
CA ARG A 162 -10.14 4.39 -25.83
C ARG A 162 -9.32 5.62 -25.39
N SER A 163 -9.89 6.42 -24.50
CA SER A 163 -9.18 7.54 -23.89
C SER A 163 -8.12 7.06 -22.88
N SER A 164 -7.10 7.88 -22.63
CA SER A 164 -6.09 7.58 -21.59
C SER A 164 -6.68 7.46 -20.19
N ASN A 165 -7.84 8.09 -19.93
CA ASN A 165 -8.53 8.02 -18.64
C ASN A 165 -9.19 6.67 -18.38
N ALA A 166 -9.61 5.97 -19.44
CA ALA A 166 -10.23 4.65 -19.37
C ALA A 166 -9.22 3.51 -19.55
N ALA A 167 -7.92 3.84 -19.69
CA ALA A 167 -6.87 2.84 -19.77
C ALA A 167 -6.47 2.39 -18.36
N GLU A 168 -6.49 1.08 -18.18
CA GLU A 168 -6.09 0.36 -16.99
C GLU A 168 -4.55 0.17 -16.99
N ALA A 169 -3.94 0.01 -15.82
CA ALA A 169 -2.53 -0.33 -15.71
C ALA A 169 -2.18 -0.95 -14.35
N GLY A 170 -1.02 -1.59 -14.28
CA GLY A 170 -0.45 -2.17 -13.06
C GLY A 170 -1.17 -3.44 -12.60
N ALA A 171 -0.88 -3.85 -11.36
CA ALA A 171 -1.26 -5.17 -10.84
C ALA A 171 -2.76 -5.45 -10.84
N PHE A 172 -3.58 -4.41 -10.69
CA PHE A 172 -5.03 -4.53 -10.53
C PHE A 172 -5.82 -3.93 -11.69
N GLN A 173 -5.13 -3.48 -12.76
CA GLN A 173 -5.75 -2.97 -13.97
C GLN A 173 -6.96 -2.04 -13.68
N THR A 174 -6.76 -1.01 -12.86
CA THR A 174 -7.81 -0.02 -12.55
C THR A 174 -7.59 1.25 -13.37
N SER A 175 -8.65 1.90 -13.84
CA SER A 175 -8.59 3.09 -14.70
C SER A 175 -8.75 4.41 -13.91
N TYR A 176 -8.22 5.50 -14.47
CA TYR A 176 -8.22 6.83 -13.83
C TYR A 176 -9.63 7.41 -13.65
N ASP A 177 -10.54 7.18 -14.60
CA ASP A 177 -11.91 7.68 -14.54
C ASP A 177 -12.72 7.14 -13.34
N SER A 178 -12.30 6.02 -12.75
CA SER A 178 -12.92 5.47 -11.53
C SER A 178 -12.72 6.35 -10.29
N MET A 179 -11.80 7.32 -10.33
CA MET A 179 -11.50 8.21 -9.21
C MET A 179 -12.69 9.07 -8.78
N VAL A 180 -13.65 9.32 -9.68
CA VAL A 180 -14.88 10.07 -9.38
C VAL A 180 -15.86 9.30 -8.50
N LEU A 181 -15.66 7.99 -8.30
CA LEU A 181 -16.59 7.13 -7.57
C LEU A 181 -16.54 7.34 -6.05
N SER A 182 -15.42 7.88 -5.53
CA SER A 182 -15.30 8.23 -4.11
C SER A 182 -14.24 9.30 -3.90
N PRO A 183 -14.51 10.34 -3.08
CA PRO A 183 -13.49 11.33 -2.74
C PRO A 183 -12.29 10.72 -2.00
N GLU A 184 -12.46 9.56 -1.35
CA GLU A 184 -11.35 8.86 -0.69
C GLU A 184 -10.32 8.31 -1.69
N LEU A 185 -10.73 7.97 -2.92
CA LEU A 185 -9.80 7.54 -3.97
C LEU A 185 -8.90 8.71 -4.43
N SER A 186 -9.45 9.91 -4.55
CA SER A 186 -8.68 11.12 -4.87
C SER A 186 -7.71 11.49 -3.75
N LYS A 187 -8.15 11.39 -2.48
CA LYS A 187 -7.29 11.63 -1.31
C LYS A 187 -6.14 10.63 -1.26
N LEU A 188 -6.42 9.35 -1.47
CA LEU A 188 -5.43 8.28 -1.53
C LEU A 188 -4.40 8.55 -2.64
N TYR A 189 -4.85 8.94 -3.82
CA TYR A 189 -3.94 9.27 -4.93
C TYR A 189 -3.04 10.47 -4.60
N ALA A 190 -3.60 11.53 -4.03
CA ALA A 190 -2.85 12.71 -3.61
C ALA A 190 -1.80 12.37 -2.52
N GLU A 191 -2.17 11.55 -1.54
CA GLU A 191 -1.28 11.11 -0.46
C GLU A 191 -0.05 10.39 -1.03
N TYR A 192 -0.26 9.35 -1.84
CA TYR A 192 0.83 8.56 -2.38
C TYR A 192 1.69 9.35 -3.38
N LYS A 193 1.12 10.31 -4.12
CA LYS A 193 1.91 11.23 -4.94
C LYS A 193 2.83 12.11 -4.10
N ALA A 194 2.39 12.51 -2.90
CA ALA A 194 3.20 13.31 -1.98
C ALA A 194 4.23 12.46 -1.22
N ARG A 195 4.00 11.14 -1.12
CA ARG A 195 4.77 10.19 -0.30
C ARG A 195 5.19 8.93 -1.07
N PRO A 196 6.10 9.06 -2.05
CA PRO A 196 6.53 7.93 -2.89
C PRO A 196 7.23 6.81 -2.09
N GLU A 197 7.74 7.09 -0.89
CA GLU A 197 8.29 6.08 0.01
C GLU A 197 7.25 5.02 0.43
N LEU A 198 5.97 5.36 0.40
CA LEU A 198 4.88 4.42 0.74
C LEU A 198 4.65 3.37 -0.35
N CYS A 199 5.21 3.55 -1.55
CA CYS A 199 4.88 2.74 -2.72
C CYS A 199 5.34 1.28 -2.65
N PHE A 200 6.29 0.96 -1.76
CA PHE A 200 6.93 -0.36 -1.64
C PHE A 200 7.43 -0.94 -2.98
N LEU A 201 7.81 -0.09 -3.92
CA LEU A 201 8.16 -0.51 -5.28
C LEU A 201 9.31 -1.53 -5.31
N ALA A 202 10.31 -1.35 -4.44
CA ALA A 202 11.43 -2.30 -4.33
C ALA A 202 10.96 -3.71 -3.95
N VAL A 203 9.98 -3.81 -3.05
CA VAL A 203 9.39 -5.10 -2.63
C VAL A 203 8.61 -5.72 -3.78
N PHE A 204 7.72 -4.96 -4.43
CA PHE A 204 6.91 -5.47 -5.54
C PHE A 204 7.71 -5.92 -6.77
N LYS A 205 8.96 -5.42 -6.93
CA LYS A 205 9.87 -5.86 -7.99
C LYS A 205 10.44 -7.25 -7.77
N GLU A 206 10.42 -7.78 -6.55
CA GLU A 206 11.06 -9.06 -6.26
C GLU A 206 10.39 -10.22 -7.02
N GLY A 207 11.18 -10.95 -7.81
CA GLY A 207 10.68 -12.05 -8.64
C GLY A 207 9.73 -11.64 -9.77
N ALA A 208 9.46 -10.35 -9.97
CA ALA A 208 8.58 -9.87 -11.03
C ALA A 208 9.35 -9.76 -12.35
N SER A 209 8.71 -10.21 -13.44
CA SER A 209 9.17 -9.96 -14.81
C SER A 209 8.17 -9.05 -15.51
N CYS A 210 8.65 -7.92 -16.01
CA CYS A 210 7.82 -6.94 -16.68
C CYS A 210 7.80 -7.15 -18.18
N GLY A 211 6.62 -7.34 -18.74
CA GLY A 211 6.37 -7.23 -20.17
C GLY A 211 6.36 -5.77 -20.65
N PRO A 212 5.78 -5.50 -21.83
CA PRO A 212 5.57 -4.14 -22.32
C PRO A 212 4.81 -3.28 -21.31
N GLN A 213 5.38 -2.14 -20.95
CA GLN A 213 4.82 -1.22 -19.95
C GLN A 213 4.17 -0.02 -20.62
N ASP A 214 3.46 -0.24 -21.73
CA ASP A 214 2.92 0.85 -22.53
C ASP A 214 2.00 1.76 -21.72
N ILE A 215 1.93 3.01 -22.18
CA ILE A 215 1.00 4.01 -21.68
C ILE A 215 0.17 4.46 -22.87
N LEU A 216 -1.16 4.42 -22.72
CA LEU A 216 -2.05 4.92 -23.73
C LEU A 216 -2.25 6.44 -23.57
N GLY A 217 -1.98 7.18 -24.64
CA GLY A 217 -2.27 8.61 -24.75
C GLY A 217 -1.40 9.50 -23.85
N THR A 218 -1.94 10.66 -23.48
CA THR A 218 -1.27 11.68 -22.66
C THR A 218 -2.22 12.23 -21.58
N GLY A 219 -1.73 13.15 -20.75
CA GLY A 219 -2.51 13.82 -19.69
C GLY A 219 -2.71 12.96 -18.44
N ALA A 220 -3.69 13.33 -17.62
CA ALA A 220 -3.89 12.75 -16.27
C ALA A 220 -4.08 11.22 -16.28
N GLY A 221 -4.80 10.67 -17.27
CA GLY A 221 -4.94 9.21 -17.41
C GLY A 221 -3.63 8.50 -17.72
N ALA A 222 -2.77 9.10 -18.55
CA ALA A 222 -1.44 8.56 -18.85
C ALA A 222 -0.50 8.64 -17.63
N GLU A 223 -0.55 9.75 -16.89
CA GLU A 223 0.17 9.91 -15.61
C GLU A 223 -0.29 8.88 -14.58
N TYR A 224 -1.59 8.64 -14.47
CA TYR A 224 -2.16 7.63 -13.57
C TYR A 224 -1.71 6.20 -13.94
N GLN A 225 -1.68 5.87 -15.24
CA GLN A 225 -1.14 4.59 -15.70
C GLN A 225 0.32 4.41 -15.28
N ALA A 226 1.16 5.42 -15.51
CA ALA A 226 2.56 5.41 -15.06
C ALA A 226 2.66 5.26 -13.54
N PHE A 227 1.81 5.99 -12.80
CA PHE A 227 1.83 6.00 -11.35
C PHE A 227 1.45 4.64 -10.75
N ASN A 228 0.45 3.94 -11.28
CA ASN A 228 0.10 2.59 -10.80
C ASN A 228 1.28 1.62 -10.88
N LYS A 229 2.10 1.74 -11.94
CA LYS A 229 3.30 0.91 -12.14
C LYS A 229 4.47 1.34 -11.25
N SER A 230 4.61 2.62 -10.93
CA SER A 230 5.64 3.10 -10.00
C SER A 230 5.22 3.00 -8.52
N CYS A 231 3.92 2.84 -8.25
CA CYS A 231 3.36 2.82 -6.90
C CYS A 231 2.34 1.69 -6.70
N PRO A 232 2.79 0.42 -6.70
CA PRO A 232 1.89 -0.72 -6.58
C PRO A 232 1.18 -0.82 -5.22
N ALA A 233 1.74 -0.28 -4.14
CA ALA A 233 1.02 -0.20 -2.86
C ALA A 233 -0.22 0.71 -2.94
N PHE A 234 -0.12 1.83 -3.68
CA PHE A 234 -1.28 2.67 -4.01
C PHE A 234 -2.31 1.89 -4.82
N ALA A 235 -1.87 1.22 -5.90
CA ALA A 235 -2.76 0.43 -6.75
C ALA A 235 -3.52 -0.64 -5.94
N THR A 236 -2.87 -1.22 -4.94
CA THR A 236 -3.47 -2.22 -4.04
C THR A 236 -4.59 -1.61 -3.20
N GLU A 237 -4.33 -0.56 -2.41
CA GLU A 237 -5.36 0.07 -1.56
C GLU A 237 -6.49 0.70 -2.38
N TYR A 238 -6.16 1.23 -3.55
CA TYR A 238 -7.13 1.76 -4.50
C TYR A 238 -8.08 0.66 -4.98
N ALA A 239 -7.54 -0.48 -5.41
CA ALA A 239 -8.33 -1.61 -5.88
C ALA A 239 -9.18 -2.23 -4.75
N MET A 240 -8.65 -2.31 -3.52
CA MET A 240 -9.42 -2.78 -2.35
C MET A 240 -10.61 -1.86 -2.07
N THR A 241 -10.43 -0.56 -2.19
CA THR A 241 -11.53 0.41 -2.06
C THR A 241 -12.56 0.23 -3.18
N MET A 242 -12.10 0.09 -4.42
CA MET A 242 -12.95 -0.16 -5.60
C MET A 242 -13.77 -1.45 -5.50
N LEU A 243 -13.20 -2.52 -4.95
CA LEU A 243 -13.90 -3.77 -4.67
C LEU A 243 -15.11 -3.57 -3.75
N ARG A 244 -15.09 -2.57 -2.86
CA ARG A 244 -16.22 -2.29 -1.95
C ARG A 244 -17.29 -1.40 -2.58
N ILE A 245 -16.88 -0.44 -3.42
CA ILE A 245 -17.79 0.61 -3.92
C ILE A 245 -18.30 0.37 -5.34
N SER A 246 -17.54 -0.36 -6.16
CA SER A 246 -17.83 -0.61 -7.57
C SER A 246 -17.16 -1.89 -8.06
N ARG A 247 -17.52 -3.03 -7.44
CA ARG A 247 -17.02 -4.36 -7.83
C ARG A 247 -17.19 -4.66 -9.32
N SER A 248 -18.20 -4.06 -9.95
CA SER A 248 -18.55 -4.27 -11.36
C SER A 248 -17.48 -3.79 -12.32
N HIS A 249 -16.55 -2.94 -11.87
CA HIS A 249 -15.39 -2.52 -12.64
C HIS A 249 -14.52 -3.72 -13.06
N TYR A 250 -14.39 -4.72 -12.19
CA TYR A 250 -13.51 -5.87 -12.41
C TYR A 250 -14.24 -7.05 -13.04
N GLY A 251 -13.95 -7.31 -14.31
CA GLY A 251 -14.47 -8.48 -15.04
C GLY A 251 -14.28 -9.83 -14.30
N PRO A 252 -13.07 -10.13 -13.78
CA PRO A 252 -12.83 -11.36 -13.01
C PRO A 252 -13.66 -11.48 -11.73
N ILE A 253 -13.99 -10.36 -11.07
CA ILE A 253 -14.89 -10.36 -9.90
C ILE A 253 -16.32 -10.68 -10.32
N ASN A 254 -16.75 -10.12 -11.46
CA ASN A 254 -18.09 -10.36 -12.01
C ASN A 254 -18.29 -11.83 -12.40
N ARG A 255 -17.25 -12.47 -12.95
CA ARG A 255 -17.29 -13.86 -13.42
C ARG A 255 -16.86 -14.90 -12.37
N LYS A 256 -16.61 -14.49 -11.13
CA LYS A 256 -16.17 -15.39 -10.04
C LYS A 256 -14.83 -16.09 -10.29
N GLU A 257 -13.92 -15.42 -10.97
CA GLU A 257 -12.63 -15.99 -11.35
C GLU A 257 -11.51 -15.70 -10.34
N ALA A 258 -11.66 -14.66 -9.51
CA ALA A 258 -10.68 -14.35 -8.46
C ALA A 258 -10.78 -15.39 -7.35
N GLN A 259 -9.68 -16.08 -7.07
CA GLN A 259 -9.64 -17.14 -6.05
C GLN A 259 -9.51 -16.53 -4.65
N VAL A 260 -10.36 -16.97 -3.71
CA VAL A 260 -10.16 -16.73 -2.28
C VAL A 260 -9.34 -17.89 -1.73
N VAL A 261 -8.08 -17.65 -1.41
CA VAL A 261 -7.13 -18.71 -1.02
C VAL A 261 -6.94 -18.73 0.51
N PRO A 262 -7.30 -19.82 1.23
CA PRO A 262 -7.16 -19.90 2.68
C PRO A 262 -5.74 -19.66 3.20
N ALA A 263 -4.73 -20.16 2.48
CA ALA A 263 -3.32 -19.93 2.82
C ALA A 263 -2.95 -18.44 2.81
N CYS A 264 -3.54 -17.65 1.92
CA CYS A 264 -3.35 -16.21 1.85
C CYS A 264 -4.10 -15.47 2.97
N ASN A 265 -5.31 -15.91 3.33
CA ASN A 265 -5.99 -15.40 4.52
C ASN A 265 -5.17 -15.69 5.79
N GLN A 266 -4.53 -16.87 5.90
CA GLN A 266 -3.66 -17.21 7.03
C GLN A 266 -2.39 -16.34 7.07
N LEU A 267 -1.75 -16.10 5.92
CA LEU A 267 -0.66 -15.13 5.82
C LEU A 267 -1.09 -13.77 6.38
N LEU A 268 -2.22 -13.24 5.92
CA LEU A 268 -2.70 -11.94 6.36
C LEU A 268 -3.10 -11.94 7.84
N LYS A 269 -3.57 -13.06 8.40
CA LYS A 269 -3.78 -13.18 9.85
C LYS A 269 -2.46 -13.05 10.62
N SER A 270 -1.40 -13.72 10.16
CA SER A 270 -0.08 -13.60 10.78
C SER A 270 0.49 -12.18 10.67
N VAL A 271 0.22 -11.45 9.58
CA VAL A 271 0.55 -10.03 9.47
C VAL A 271 -0.24 -9.19 10.47
N GLN A 272 -1.54 -9.46 10.60
CA GLN A 272 -2.36 -8.81 11.62
C GLN A 272 -1.78 -9.04 13.03
N ASP A 273 -1.36 -10.27 13.36
CA ASP A 273 -0.78 -10.60 14.67
C ASP A 273 0.49 -9.77 14.96
N VAL A 274 1.31 -9.46 13.94
CA VAL A 274 2.46 -8.55 14.08
C VAL A 274 2.00 -7.14 14.45
N ILE A 275 0.99 -6.60 13.76
CA ILE A 275 0.47 -5.26 14.02
C ILE A 275 -0.20 -5.19 15.41
N ASP A 276 -0.91 -6.23 15.82
CA ASP A 276 -1.62 -6.28 17.10
C ASP A 276 -0.68 -6.44 18.30
N SER A 277 0.42 -7.19 18.13
CA SER A 277 1.37 -7.47 19.22
C SER A 277 2.50 -6.44 19.36
N ASN A 278 2.74 -5.60 18.35
CA ASN A 278 3.80 -4.60 18.38
C ASN A 278 3.21 -3.18 18.29
N PRO A 279 3.20 -2.41 19.41
CA PRO A 279 2.63 -1.06 19.44
C PRO A 279 3.36 -0.05 18.54
N TYR A 280 4.59 -0.37 18.10
CA TYR A 280 5.38 0.46 17.20
C TYR A 280 5.25 0.06 15.73
N ALA A 281 4.66 -1.11 15.41
CA ALA A 281 4.63 -1.61 14.04
C ALA A 281 3.95 -0.66 13.05
N CYS A 282 2.93 0.08 13.49
CA CYS A 282 2.29 1.05 12.62
C CYS A 282 3.19 2.25 12.26
N GLN A 283 4.16 2.61 13.10
CA GLN A 283 5.10 3.71 12.81
C GLN A 283 6.06 3.37 11.66
N ASP A 284 6.36 2.09 11.48
CA ASP A 284 7.21 1.60 10.39
C ASP A 284 6.46 1.50 9.05
N ILE A 285 5.13 1.54 9.07
CA ILE A 285 4.26 1.18 7.94
C ILE A 285 3.53 2.40 7.33
N ILE A 286 3.18 3.40 8.15
CA ILE A 286 2.38 4.58 7.75
C ILE A 286 3.19 5.84 7.50
#